data_AF-A0ABD7M7L3-F1
#
_entry.id   AF-A0ABD7M7L3-F1
#
_cell.length_a   1.000
_cell.length_b   1.000
_cell.length_c   1.000
_cell.angle_alpha   90.00
_cell.angle_beta   90.00
_cell.angle_gamma   90.00
#
_symmetry.space_group_name_H-M   'P 1'
#
loop_
_entity.id
_entity.type
_entity.pdbx_description
1 polymer ?
#
loop_
_entity_poly.entity_id
_entity_poly.type
_entity_poly.pdbx_seq_one_letter_code
_entity_poly.pdbx_strand_id
1 'polypeptide(L)'
;MNERVDRGRVRRGLPRWARALCATVATLAALALAFGAGWATHAVTDPHPDDAPRVDALLVLYSQPRVYDAAIELAASGLTDRLFVSAYLGPDGHEKLCGGPEERDPRLAGVTVECFAPDPVTTQGEVIHAGERMRELGLHHLGVLTFHQHVERARLLAERCFTPEEGRVSLYAFDAGFDRLGRLQHGVYGVLAYGKAMLTPGCDQQLPGVLQWPLDLAKRLRGQPVGDEAGAVVVGARRAGAA
;
A
#
# COMPACT_ATOMS: atom_id res chain seq x y z
N MET A 1 -22.32 -24.73 68.23
CA MET A 1 -23.29 -24.46 67.14
C MET A 1 -22.93 -23.11 66.51
N ASN A 2 -22.23 -23.19 65.37
CA ASN A 2 -21.84 -22.18 64.38
C ASN A 2 -21.82 -20.67 64.72
N GLU A 3 -20.61 -20.13 64.88
CA GLU A 3 -20.31 -18.71 64.62
C GLU A 3 -20.34 -18.47 63.10
N ARG A 4 -21.25 -17.61 62.64
CA ARG A 4 -21.25 -17.10 61.26
C ARG A 4 -20.20 -16.00 61.15
N VAL A 5 -19.06 -16.33 60.55
CA VAL A 5 -18.10 -15.34 60.04
C VAL A 5 -18.70 -14.66 58.81
N ASP A 6 -19.25 -13.48 59.00
CA ASP A 6 -19.70 -12.61 57.91
C ASP A 6 -18.49 -12.00 57.19
N ARG A 7 -18.03 -12.64 56.11
CA ARG A 7 -17.02 -12.06 55.20
C ARG A 7 -17.69 -11.04 54.30
N GLY A 8 -17.92 -9.84 54.84
CA GLY A 8 -18.25 -8.66 54.05
C GLY A 8 -17.12 -8.35 53.05
N ARG A 9 -17.27 -8.77 51.81
CA ARG A 9 -16.39 -8.39 50.70
C ARG A 9 -16.65 -6.91 50.38
N VAL A 10 -15.94 -6.01 51.06
CA VAL A 10 -15.93 -4.58 50.72
C VAL A 10 -15.36 -4.44 49.31
N ARG A 11 -16.23 -4.27 48.30
CA ARG A 11 -15.81 -3.78 46.98
C ARG A 11 -15.33 -2.35 47.17
N ARG A 12 -14.04 -2.16 47.47
CA ARG A 12 -13.40 -0.83 47.46
C ARG A 12 -13.46 -0.33 46.03
N GLY A 13 -14.44 0.51 45.72
CA GLY A 13 -14.51 1.20 44.43
C GLY A 13 -13.26 2.04 44.19
N LEU A 14 -12.83 2.17 42.93
CA LEU A 14 -11.67 2.98 42.59
C LEU A 14 -11.77 4.39 43.17
N PRO A 15 -10.67 4.92 43.75
CA PRO A 15 -10.67 6.26 44.32
C PRO A 15 -11.01 7.31 43.25
N ARG A 16 -11.61 8.44 43.65
CA ARG A 16 -12.10 9.48 42.72
C ARG A 16 -11.03 9.98 41.76
N TRP A 17 -9.77 10.09 42.21
CA TRP A 17 -8.64 10.48 41.36
C TRP A 17 -8.32 9.44 40.28
N ALA A 18 -8.45 8.15 40.58
CA ALA A 18 -8.24 7.08 39.59
C ALA A 18 -9.35 7.08 38.53
N ARG A 19 -10.60 7.35 38.93
CA ARG A 19 -11.71 7.52 37.99
C ARG A 19 -11.55 8.76 37.10
N ALA A 20 -11.10 9.89 37.67
CA ALA A 20 -10.80 11.09 36.91
C ALA A 20 -9.65 10.85 35.91
N LEU A 21 -8.58 10.19 36.35
CA LEU A 21 -7.46 9.81 35.48
C LEU A 21 -7.91 8.90 34.33
N CYS A 22 -8.68 7.84 34.62
CA CYS A 22 -9.21 6.96 33.57
C CYS A 22 -10.10 7.72 32.58
N ALA A 23 -10.93 8.65 33.06
CA ALA A 23 -11.77 9.48 32.20
C ALA A 23 -10.91 10.40 31.31
N THR A 24 -9.90 11.07 31.89
CA THR A 24 -8.97 11.92 31.12
C THR A 24 -8.22 11.12 30.06
N VAL A 25 -7.67 9.96 30.42
CA VAL A 25 -6.97 9.07 29.47
C VAL A 25 -7.92 8.62 28.35
N ALA A 26 -9.15 8.22 28.69
CA ALA A 26 -10.16 7.83 27.70
C ALA A 26 -10.53 8.99 26.77
N THR A 27 -10.69 10.21 27.30
CA THR A 27 -10.96 11.41 26.49
C THR A 27 -9.79 11.74 25.57
N LEU A 28 -8.56 11.72 26.06
CA LEU A 28 -7.36 11.96 25.23
C LEU A 28 -7.21 10.90 24.13
N ALA A 29 -7.44 9.63 24.45
CA ALA A 29 -7.44 8.56 23.47
C ALA A 29 -8.53 8.76 22.39
N ALA A 30 -9.75 9.15 22.80
CA ALA A 30 -10.84 9.44 21.87
C ALA A 30 -10.52 10.62 20.94
N LEU A 31 -9.92 11.70 21.48
CA LEU A 31 -9.48 12.86 20.69
C LEU A 31 -8.37 12.49 19.71
N ALA A 32 -7.39 11.69 20.13
CA ALA A 32 -6.32 11.20 19.26
C ALA A 32 -6.88 10.34 18.12
N LEU A 33 -7.84 9.45 18.42
CA LEU A 33 -8.52 8.63 17.40
C LEU A 33 -9.32 9.49 16.41
N ALA A 34 -10.05 10.50 16.90
CA ALA A 34 -10.80 11.41 16.06
C ALA A 34 -9.88 12.24 15.15
N PHE A 35 -8.76 12.74 15.69
CA PHE A 35 -7.75 13.45 14.92
C PHE A 35 -7.11 12.56 13.86
N GLY A 36 -6.70 11.34 14.21
CA GLY A 36 -6.11 10.38 13.27
C GLY A 36 -7.08 9.99 12.14
N ALA A 37 -8.37 9.78 12.46
CA ALA A 37 -9.40 9.52 11.46
C ALA A 37 -9.62 10.72 10.52
N GLY A 38 -9.65 11.94 11.07
CA GLY A 38 -9.74 13.18 10.29
C GLY A 38 -8.55 13.35 9.35
N TRP A 39 -7.33 13.12 9.84
CA TRP A 39 -6.10 13.18 9.05
C TRP A 39 -6.09 12.15 7.91
N ALA A 40 -6.38 10.89 8.21
CA ALA A 40 -6.43 9.83 7.21
C ALA A 40 -7.50 10.11 6.14
N THR A 41 -8.63 10.70 6.53
CA THR A 41 -9.67 11.13 5.59
C THR A 41 -9.15 12.22 4.67
N HIS A 42 -8.55 13.27 5.24
CA HIS A 42 -7.95 14.36 4.48
C HIS A 42 -6.92 13.86 3.46
N ALA A 43 -5.97 13.02 3.89
CA ALA A 43 -4.93 12.44 3.02
C ALA A 43 -5.50 11.66 1.81
N VAL A 44 -6.67 11.05 1.95
CA VAL A 44 -7.30 10.24 0.89
C VAL A 44 -8.18 11.09 -0.02
N THR A 45 -8.81 12.14 0.51
CA THR A 45 -9.71 13.03 -0.25
C THR A 45 -9.00 14.18 -0.94
N ASP A 46 -7.84 14.59 -0.44
CA ASP A 46 -7.02 15.69 -0.96
C ASP A 46 -5.58 15.22 -1.18
N PRO A 47 -5.34 14.31 -2.15
CA PRO A 47 -4.02 13.76 -2.41
C PRO A 47 -3.12 14.74 -3.16
N HIS A 48 -1.82 14.70 -2.87
CA HIS A 48 -0.82 15.60 -3.46
C HIS A 48 0.15 14.80 -4.36
N PRO A 49 -0.19 14.57 -5.63
CA PRO A 49 0.80 14.09 -6.61
C PRO A 49 1.84 15.18 -6.88
N ASP A 50 3.05 14.74 -7.23
CA ASP A 50 4.18 15.60 -7.58
C ASP A 50 4.18 15.91 -9.08
N ASP A 51 4.89 16.98 -9.44
CA ASP A 51 5.03 17.49 -10.81
C ASP A 51 6.47 17.40 -11.35
N ALA A 52 7.27 16.50 -10.77
CA ALA A 52 8.65 16.30 -11.20
C ALA A 52 8.69 15.94 -12.70
N PRO A 53 9.47 16.65 -13.53
CA PRO A 53 9.42 16.48 -14.99
C PRO A 53 10.15 15.22 -15.49
N ARG A 54 10.99 14.61 -14.64
CA ARG A 54 11.76 13.40 -14.94
C ARG A 54 12.07 12.62 -13.67
N VAL A 55 12.12 11.29 -13.80
CA VAL A 55 12.60 10.33 -12.78
C VAL A 55 13.52 9.31 -13.42
N ASP A 56 14.29 8.59 -12.61
CA ASP A 56 15.22 7.55 -13.09
C ASP A 56 14.50 6.23 -13.42
N ALA A 57 13.42 5.94 -12.69
CA ALA A 57 12.53 4.81 -12.93
C ALA A 57 11.13 5.12 -12.42
N LEU A 58 10.10 4.58 -13.06
CA LEU A 58 8.71 4.68 -12.62
C LEU A 58 8.20 3.31 -12.20
N LEU A 59 7.87 3.17 -10.92
CA LEU A 59 7.11 2.04 -10.39
C LEU A 59 5.62 2.22 -10.72
N VAL A 60 5.07 1.27 -11.47
CA VAL A 60 3.65 1.19 -11.82
C VAL A 60 2.99 0.22 -10.84
N LEU A 61 2.22 0.76 -9.87
CA LEU A 61 1.54 -0.06 -8.87
C LEU A 61 0.36 -0.83 -9.47
N TYR A 62 0.23 -2.10 -9.09
CA TYR A 62 -0.92 -2.92 -9.44
C TYR A 62 -2.20 -2.29 -8.87
N SER A 63 -3.12 -1.88 -9.75
CA SER A 63 -4.35 -1.19 -9.35
C SER A 63 -5.47 -1.34 -10.39
N GLN A 64 -5.90 -0.23 -11.00
CA GLN A 64 -6.97 -0.18 -12.00
C GLN A 64 -6.37 -0.32 -13.40
N PRO A 65 -7.07 -0.93 -14.38
CA PRO A 65 -6.57 -1.10 -15.76
C PRO A 65 -5.99 0.18 -16.40
N ARG A 66 -6.59 1.33 -16.08
CA ARG A 66 -6.15 2.65 -16.59
C ARG A 66 -4.72 3.04 -16.18
N VAL A 67 -4.12 2.38 -15.18
CA VAL A 67 -2.74 2.63 -14.77
C VAL A 67 -1.74 2.39 -15.90
N TYR A 68 -2.03 1.42 -16.79
CA TYR A 68 -1.14 1.07 -17.89
C TYR A 68 -1.13 2.14 -18.98
N ASP A 69 -2.31 2.67 -19.34
CA ASP A 69 -2.40 3.78 -20.29
C ASP A 69 -1.69 5.03 -19.74
N ALA A 70 -1.88 5.33 -18.46
CA ALA A 70 -1.19 6.44 -17.80
C ALA A 70 0.35 6.24 -17.76
N ALA A 71 0.82 5.01 -17.49
CA ALA A 71 2.25 4.70 -17.51
C ALA A 71 2.87 4.91 -18.90
N ILE A 72 2.15 4.52 -19.96
CA ILE A 72 2.60 4.72 -21.34
C ILE A 72 2.63 6.21 -21.67
N GLU A 73 1.61 6.98 -21.30
CA GLU A 73 1.57 8.43 -21.52
C GLU A 73 2.72 9.15 -20.82
N LEU A 74 3.03 8.78 -19.57
CA LEU A 74 4.14 9.34 -18.82
C LEU A 74 5.49 8.96 -19.44
N ALA A 75 5.71 7.69 -19.79
CA ALA A 75 6.95 7.27 -20.44
C ALA A 75 7.14 7.94 -21.81
N ALA A 76 6.09 7.99 -22.63
CA ALA A 76 6.10 8.60 -23.96
C ALA A 76 6.30 10.13 -23.92
N SER A 77 5.91 10.79 -22.82
CA SER A 77 6.19 12.23 -22.62
C SER A 77 7.63 12.50 -22.18
N GLY A 78 8.44 11.46 -21.94
CA GLY A 78 9.85 11.57 -21.55
C GLY A 78 10.09 11.59 -20.05
N LEU A 79 9.08 11.24 -19.23
CA LEU A 79 9.23 11.18 -17.77
C LEU A 79 10.34 10.22 -17.33
N THR A 80 10.44 9.07 -18.00
CA THR A 80 11.45 8.03 -17.73
C THR A 80 11.61 7.12 -18.94
N ASP A 81 12.79 6.51 -19.06
CA ASP A 81 13.09 5.42 -19.98
C ASP A 81 13.11 4.05 -19.28
N ARG A 82 12.65 3.97 -18.02
CA ARG A 82 12.59 2.74 -17.22
C ARG A 82 11.30 2.61 -16.41
N LEU A 83 10.62 1.47 -16.58
CA LEU A 83 9.40 1.11 -15.86
C LEU A 83 9.62 -0.16 -15.04
N PHE A 84 9.24 -0.13 -13.76
CA PHE A 84 9.03 -1.32 -12.93
C PHE A 84 7.53 -1.56 -12.82
N VAL A 85 7.01 -2.64 -13.38
CA VAL A 85 5.56 -2.88 -13.49
C VAL A 85 5.15 -4.06 -12.63
N SER A 86 4.35 -3.79 -11.59
CA SER A 86 3.75 -4.85 -10.79
C SER A 86 2.57 -5.48 -11.54
N ALA A 87 2.77 -6.68 -12.07
CA ALA A 87 1.83 -7.36 -12.95
C ALA A 87 1.24 -8.65 -12.34
N TYR A 88 1.12 -8.71 -11.00
CA TYR A 88 0.82 -9.95 -10.26
C TYR A 88 -0.39 -10.76 -10.76
N LEU A 89 -1.49 -10.08 -11.13
CA LEU A 89 -2.72 -10.73 -11.61
C LEU A 89 -3.01 -10.47 -13.10
N GLY A 90 -2.09 -9.83 -13.82
CA GLY A 90 -2.27 -9.48 -15.23
C GLY A 90 -3.65 -8.90 -15.56
N PRO A 91 -4.12 -7.85 -14.87
CA PRO A 91 -5.43 -7.27 -15.12
C PRO A 91 -5.46 -6.68 -16.53
N ASP A 92 -6.65 -6.59 -17.12
CA ASP A 92 -6.87 -6.18 -18.50
C ASP A 92 -5.96 -5.01 -18.93
N GLY A 93 -5.19 -5.20 -19.99
CA GLY A 93 -4.32 -4.18 -20.58
C GLY A 93 -2.89 -4.15 -20.05
N HIS A 94 -2.52 -5.03 -19.11
CA HIS A 94 -1.12 -5.14 -18.66
C HIS A 94 -0.16 -5.54 -19.78
N GLU A 95 -0.66 -6.27 -20.79
CA GLU A 95 0.04 -6.75 -21.98
C GLU A 95 0.63 -5.58 -22.79
N LYS A 96 0.00 -4.41 -22.73
CA LYS A 96 0.51 -3.18 -23.35
C LYS A 96 1.89 -2.78 -22.81
N LEU A 97 2.22 -3.17 -21.57
CA LEU A 97 3.54 -3.00 -20.96
C LEU A 97 4.33 -4.32 -20.93
N CYS A 98 3.68 -5.40 -20.47
CA CYS A 98 4.29 -6.66 -20.07
C CYS A 98 4.12 -7.82 -21.06
N GLY A 99 3.38 -7.61 -22.15
CA GLY A 99 3.15 -8.60 -23.19
C GLY A 99 4.36 -8.80 -24.10
N GLY A 100 4.18 -9.66 -25.10
CA GLY A 100 5.19 -9.89 -26.13
C GLY A 100 5.44 -8.64 -26.99
N PRO A 101 6.49 -8.66 -27.86
CA PRO A 101 6.83 -7.53 -28.71
C PRO A 101 5.68 -7.01 -29.60
N GLU A 102 4.74 -7.87 -29.98
CA GLU A 102 3.59 -7.51 -30.83
C GLU A 102 2.44 -6.87 -30.05
N GLU A 103 2.35 -7.12 -28.73
CA GLU A 103 1.30 -6.59 -27.85
C GLU A 103 1.69 -5.29 -27.17
N ARG A 104 3.01 -5.07 -27.00
CA ARG A 104 3.56 -3.90 -26.33
C ARG A 104 3.25 -2.63 -27.10
N ASP A 105 2.88 -1.57 -26.38
CA ASP A 105 2.57 -0.29 -27.01
C ASP A 105 3.83 0.30 -27.71
N PRO A 106 3.74 0.66 -29.00
CA PRO A 106 4.89 1.14 -29.77
C PRO A 106 5.48 2.44 -29.23
N ARG A 107 4.72 3.22 -28.43
CA ARG A 107 5.23 4.43 -27.77
C ARG A 107 6.29 4.15 -26.71
N LEU A 108 6.44 2.88 -26.30
CA LEU A 108 7.49 2.44 -25.38
C LEU A 108 8.79 2.07 -26.09
N ALA A 109 8.94 2.38 -27.38
CA ALA A 109 10.20 2.16 -28.08
C ALA A 109 11.35 2.89 -27.36
N GLY A 110 12.37 2.14 -26.94
CA GLY A 110 13.50 2.66 -26.16
C GLY A 110 13.28 2.69 -24.64
N VAL A 111 12.09 2.35 -24.15
CA VAL A 111 11.78 2.25 -22.72
C VAL A 111 12.06 0.82 -22.23
N THR A 112 12.87 0.70 -21.19
CA THR A 112 13.13 -0.58 -20.50
C THR A 112 11.97 -0.89 -19.56
N VAL A 113 11.21 -1.95 -19.86
CA VAL A 113 10.09 -2.40 -19.02
C VAL A 113 10.46 -3.69 -18.30
N GLU A 114 10.46 -3.65 -16.97
CA GLU A 114 10.67 -4.80 -16.10
C GLU A 114 9.35 -5.13 -15.39
N CYS A 115 8.74 -6.25 -15.73
CA CYS A 115 7.50 -6.70 -15.10
C CYS A 115 7.80 -7.73 -14.02
N PHE A 116 7.18 -7.59 -12.86
CA PHE A 116 7.45 -8.43 -11.69
C PHE A 116 6.17 -8.78 -10.92
N ALA A 117 6.29 -9.81 -10.08
CA ALA A 117 5.31 -10.20 -9.09
C ALA A 117 5.86 -9.80 -7.71
N PRO A 118 5.25 -8.85 -6.99
CA PRO A 118 5.71 -8.43 -5.67
C PRO A 118 5.58 -9.54 -4.64
N ASP A 119 6.54 -9.60 -3.72
CA ASP A 119 6.48 -10.42 -2.51
C ASP A 119 6.75 -9.53 -1.28
N PRO A 120 5.78 -9.33 -0.37
CA PRO A 120 4.40 -9.83 -0.41
C PRO A 120 3.54 -9.10 -1.43
N VAL A 121 2.47 -9.74 -1.93
CA VAL A 121 1.50 -9.17 -2.90
C VAL A 121 0.67 -8.05 -2.28
N THR A 122 1.31 -6.89 -2.19
CA THR A 122 0.84 -5.69 -1.52
C THR A 122 1.65 -4.51 -2.06
N THR A 123 1.15 -3.30 -1.86
CA THR A 123 1.91 -2.08 -2.16
C THR A 123 3.26 -2.04 -1.45
N GLN A 124 3.39 -2.64 -0.27
CA GLN A 124 4.66 -2.77 0.44
C GLN A 124 5.67 -3.62 -0.34
N GLY A 125 5.29 -4.81 -0.82
CA GLY A 125 6.18 -5.64 -1.64
C GLY A 125 6.52 -5.00 -2.99
N GLU A 126 5.61 -4.21 -3.56
CA GLU A 126 5.88 -3.45 -4.79
C GLU A 126 6.99 -2.41 -4.59
N VAL A 127 6.94 -1.64 -3.49
CA VAL A 127 7.98 -0.65 -3.19
C VAL A 127 9.28 -1.28 -2.70
N ILE A 128 9.24 -2.44 -2.03
CA ILE A 128 10.46 -3.21 -1.68
C ILE A 128 11.22 -3.60 -2.94
N HIS A 129 10.53 -4.23 -3.91
CA HIS A 129 11.13 -4.63 -5.18
C HIS A 129 11.72 -3.41 -5.90
N ALA A 130 10.96 -2.32 -6.02
CA ALA A 130 11.46 -1.11 -6.66
C ALA A 130 12.69 -0.53 -5.95
N GLY A 131 12.69 -0.44 -4.63
CA GLY A 131 13.83 0.04 -3.84
C GLY A 131 15.09 -0.82 -4.04
N GLU A 132 14.94 -2.15 -4.08
CA GLU A 132 16.01 -3.08 -4.41
C GLU A 132 16.58 -2.83 -5.81
N ARG A 133 15.71 -2.70 -6.82
CA ARG A 133 16.14 -2.42 -8.19
C ARG A 133 16.78 -1.06 -8.36
N MET A 134 16.28 -0.03 -7.66
CA MET A 134 16.91 1.30 -7.64
C MET A 134 18.34 1.19 -7.10
N ARG A 135 18.57 0.49 -5.99
CA ARG A 135 19.90 0.26 -5.42
C ARG A 135 20.82 -0.51 -6.37
N GLU A 136 20.35 -1.62 -6.93
CA GLU A 136 21.13 -2.46 -7.85
C GLU A 136 21.55 -1.74 -9.12
N LEU A 137 20.72 -0.80 -9.59
CA LEU A 137 20.95 -0.02 -10.80
C LEU A 137 21.61 1.34 -10.53
N GLY A 138 21.86 1.70 -9.27
CA GLY A 138 22.46 2.98 -8.87
C GLY A 138 21.60 4.19 -9.22
N LEU A 139 20.27 4.06 -9.09
CA LEU A 139 19.30 5.11 -9.40
C LEU A 139 18.88 5.84 -8.11
N HIS A 140 18.51 7.11 -8.22
CA HIS A 140 18.29 7.99 -7.06
C HIS A 140 16.96 8.77 -7.10
N HIS A 141 16.17 8.66 -8.16
CA HIS A 141 14.86 9.29 -8.24
C HIS A 141 13.78 8.30 -8.67
N LEU A 142 13.03 7.78 -7.70
CA LEU A 142 11.94 6.83 -7.93
C LEU A 142 10.63 7.58 -8.15
N GLY A 143 10.02 7.40 -9.32
CA GLY A 143 8.61 7.72 -9.55
C GLY A 143 7.72 6.58 -9.08
N VAL A 144 6.55 6.88 -8.53
CA VAL A 144 5.51 5.89 -8.20
C VAL A 144 4.18 6.33 -8.80
N LEU A 145 3.60 5.53 -9.68
CA LEU A 145 2.32 5.81 -10.35
C LEU A 145 1.17 5.05 -9.70
N THR A 146 0.12 5.78 -9.32
CA THR A 146 -1.12 5.18 -8.81
C THR A 146 -2.34 6.08 -9.01
N PHE A 147 -3.51 5.70 -8.48
CA PHE A 147 -4.71 6.53 -8.55
C PHE A 147 -4.82 7.48 -7.35
N HIS A 148 -5.53 8.60 -7.51
CA HIS A 148 -5.61 9.69 -6.51
C HIS A 148 -5.76 9.24 -5.05
N GLN A 149 -6.76 8.40 -4.74
CA GLN A 149 -7.03 7.96 -3.36
C GLN A 149 -5.93 7.07 -2.75
N HIS A 150 -4.93 6.67 -3.54
CA HIS A 150 -3.83 5.80 -3.14
C HIS A 150 -2.49 6.55 -2.97
N VAL A 151 -2.39 7.80 -3.44
CA VAL A 151 -1.14 8.57 -3.49
C VAL A 151 -0.45 8.66 -2.13
N GLU A 152 -1.13 9.17 -1.09
CA GLU A 152 -0.48 9.43 0.20
C GLU A 152 -0.05 8.15 0.92
N ARG A 153 -0.81 7.05 0.75
CA ARG A 153 -0.41 5.75 1.30
C ARG A 153 0.80 5.20 0.57
N ALA A 154 0.82 5.30 -0.76
CA ALA A 154 1.93 4.84 -1.58
C ALA A 154 3.20 5.64 -1.27
N ARG A 155 3.10 6.98 -1.12
CA ARG A 155 4.19 7.86 -0.70
C ARG A 155 4.83 7.40 0.60
N LEU A 156 3.99 7.25 1.62
CA LEU A 156 4.45 6.85 2.95
C LEU A 156 5.14 5.47 2.96
N LEU A 157 4.70 4.52 2.12
CA LEU A 157 5.37 3.23 1.99
C LEU A 157 6.68 3.34 1.18
N ALA A 158 6.66 4.09 0.08
CA ALA A 158 7.82 4.29 -0.78
C ALA A 158 8.96 5.00 -0.04
N GLU A 159 8.69 6.07 0.70
CA GLU A 159 9.70 6.82 1.47
C GLU A 159 10.29 6.02 2.64
N ARG A 160 9.60 4.99 3.12
CA ARG A 160 10.14 4.08 4.14
C ARG A 160 11.06 3.02 3.55
N CYS A 161 10.79 2.60 2.31
CA CYS A 161 11.55 1.57 1.61
C CYS A 161 12.68 2.11 0.72
N PHE A 162 12.58 3.37 0.32
CA PHE A 162 13.58 4.11 -0.41
C PHE A 162 13.85 5.42 0.34
N THR A 163 14.92 5.42 1.15
CA THR A 163 15.14 6.46 2.15
C THR A 163 15.72 7.73 1.51
N PRO A 164 15.65 8.89 2.20
CA PRO A 164 16.22 10.13 1.71
C PRO A 164 17.74 10.07 1.42
N GLU A 165 18.46 9.16 2.08
CA GLU A 165 19.88 8.90 1.83
C GLU A 165 20.12 8.14 0.51
N GLU A 166 19.16 7.31 0.11
CA GLU A 166 19.19 6.54 -1.14
C GLU A 166 18.71 7.39 -2.32
N GLY A 167 17.77 8.31 -2.10
CA GLY A 167 17.27 9.19 -3.14
C GLY A 167 15.97 9.91 -2.83
N ARG A 168 15.28 10.35 -3.89
CA ARG A 168 14.00 11.04 -3.84
C ARG A 168 12.89 10.15 -4.37
N VAL A 169 11.70 10.25 -3.77
CA VAL A 169 10.46 9.67 -4.27
C VAL A 169 9.57 10.76 -4.84
N SER A 170 8.93 10.51 -5.99
CA SER A 170 7.88 11.36 -6.54
C SER A 170 6.65 10.55 -6.93
N LEU A 171 5.45 11.04 -6.60
CA LEU A 171 4.19 10.33 -6.83
C LEU A 171 3.44 10.93 -8.01
N TYR A 172 2.97 10.08 -8.90
CA TYR A 172 2.12 10.46 -10.03
C TYR A 172 0.74 9.85 -9.85
N ALA A 173 -0.29 10.62 -10.20
CA ALA A 173 -1.67 10.20 -10.09
C ALA A 173 -2.35 10.11 -11.46
N PHE A 174 -3.19 9.11 -11.64
CA PHE A 174 -4.18 9.06 -12.71
C PHE A 174 -5.61 9.08 -12.14
N ASP A 175 -6.57 9.53 -12.95
CA ASP A 175 -7.98 9.38 -12.63
C ASP A 175 -8.41 7.93 -12.96
N ALA A 176 -8.82 7.18 -11.95
CA ALA A 176 -9.31 5.82 -12.13
C ALA A 176 -10.69 5.75 -12.82
N GLY A 177 -11.43 6.86 -12.96
CA GLY A 177 -12.75 6.88 -13.57
C GLY A 177 -13.86 6.31 -12.69
N PHE A 178 -13.67 6.30 -11.37
CA PHE A 178 -14.68 5.79 -10.43
C PHE A 178 -15.97 6.59 -10.49
N ASP A 179 -17.12 5.90 -10.41
CA ASP A 179 -18.41 6.52 -10.18
C ASP A 179 -18.54 7.01 -8.72
N ARG A 180 -19.69 7.60 -8.36
CA ARG A 180 -19.86 8.18 -7.00
C ARG A 180 -19.74 7.13 -5.90
N LEU A 181 -20.29 5.94 -6.12
CA LEU A 181 -20.25 4.86 -5.14
C LEU A 181 -18.84 4.28 -5.04
N GLY A 182 -18.17 4.06 -6.17
CA GLY A 182 -16.79 3.61 -6.24
C GLY A 182 -15.83 4.59 -5.54
N ARG A 183 -16.00 5.90 -5.74
CA ARG A 183 -15.21 6.91 -5.01
C ARG A 183 -15.40 6.83 -3.50
N LEU A 184 -16.63 6.63 -3.03
CA LEU A 184 -16.91 6.45 -1.60
C LEU A 184 -16.27 5.17 -1.07
N GLN A 185 -16.45 4.05 -1.76
CA GLN A 185 -15.89 2.76 -1.37
C GLN A 185 -14.36 2.81 -1.31
N HIS A 186 -13.71 3.34 -2.35
CA HIS A 186 -12.25 3.50 -2.38
C HIS A 186 -11.75 4.54 -1.37
N GLY A 187 -12.53 5.57 -1.06
CA GLY A 187 -12.23 6.52 0.01
C GLY A 187 -12.20 5.83 1.38
N VAL A 188 -13.27 5.10 1.74
CA VAL A 188 -13.34 4.35 3.01
C VAL A 188 -12.22 3.33 3.12
N TYR A 189 -11.99 2.57 2.04
CA TYR A 189 -10.88 1.62 1.99
C TYR A 189 -9.52 2.31 2.15
N GLY A 190 -9.33 3.44 1.47
CA GLY A 190 -8.12 4.27 1.53
C GLY A 190 -7.82 4.70 2.97
N VAL A 191 -8.82 5.21 3.69
CA VAL A 191 -8.67 5.67 5.08
C VAL A 191 -8.22 4.54 6.01
N LEU A 192 -8.88 3.38 5.93
CA LEU A 192 -8.53 2.22 6.75
C LEU A 192 -7.12 1.72 6.44
N ALA A 193 -6.76 1.66 5.16
CA ALA A 193 -5.46 1.20 4.72
C ALA A 193 -4.33 2.19 5.05
N TYR A 194 -4.59 3.50 5.00
CA TYR A 194 -3.66 4.53 5.46
C TYR A 194 -3.45 4.43 6.97
N GLY A 195 -4.53 4.27 7.74
CA GLY A 195 -4.47 4.01 9.17
C GLY A 195 -3.63 2.77 9.52
N LYS A 196 -3.80 1.68 8.76
CA LYS A 196 -2.92 0.50 8.88
C LYS A 196 -1.44 0.87 8.66
N ALA A 197 -1.13 1.60 7.59
CA ALA A 197 0.25 1.95 7.25
C ALA A 197 0.91 2.84 8.33
N MET A 198 0.14 3.67 9.02
CA MET A 198 0.64 4.45 10.17
C MET A 198 1.06 3.59 11.37
N LEU A 199 0.51 2.38 11.50
CA LEU A 199 0.82 1.45 12.60
C LEU A 199 2.02 0.54 12.29
N THR A 200 2.56 0.58 11.07
CA THR A 200 3.68 -0.24 10.62
C THR A 200 4.84 0.65 10.14
N PRO A 201 5.65 1.23 11.03
CA PRO A 201 6.63 2.26 10.67
C PRO A 201 7.81 1.80 9.78
N GLY A 202 8.16 0.51 9.77
CA GLY A 202 9.24 -0.02 8.93
C GLY A 202 8.84 -0.28 7.47
N CYS A 203 9.84 -0.46 6.60
CA CYS A 203 9.62 -0.85 5.20
C CYS A 203 9.00 -2.25 5.06
N ASP A 204 9.52 -3.24 5.78
CA ASP A 204 9.08 -4.64 5.76
C ASP A 204 8.16 -5.00 6.94
N GLN A 205 7.85 -4.02 7.79
CA GLN A 205 7.09 -4.27 9.00
C GLN A 205 5.62 -4.54 8.68
N GLN A 206 5.10 -5.64 9.24
CA GLN A 206 3.69 -6.02 9.17
C GLN A 206 2.98 -5.80 10.51
N LEU A 207 1.65 -5.84 10.50
CA LEU A 207 0.88 -5.74 11.75
C LEU A 207 1.13 -7.00 12.60
N PRO A 208 1.06 -6.91 13.93
CA PRO A 208 1.10 -8.09 14.79
C PRO A 208 0.04 -9.10 14.35
N GLY A 209 0.37 -10.40 14.36
CA GLY A 209 -0.49 -11.45 13.79
C GLY A 209 -1.94 -11.44 14.29
N VAL A 210 -2.16 -11.04 15.55
CA VAL A 210 -3.51 -10.90 16.12
C VAL A 210 -4.38 -9.83 15.43
N LEU A 211 -3.77 -8.78 14.89
CA LEU A 211 -4.44 -7.73 14.11
C LEU A 211 -4.49 -8.06 12.61
N GLN A 212 -3.53 -8.84 12.12
CA GLN A 212 -3.45 -9.17 10.70
C GLN A 212 -4.34 -10.37 10.31
N TRP A 213 -4.56 -11.31 11.23
CA TRP A 213 -5.34 -12.53 10.99
C TRP A 213 -6.75 -12.30 10.41
N PRO A 214 -7.56 -11.33 10.89
CA PRO A 214 -8.89 -11.08 10.31
C PRO A 214 -8.82 -10.60 8.84
N LEU A 215 -7.79 -9.81 8.51
CA LEU A 215 -7.57 -9.31 7.16
C LEU A 215 -7.13 -10.44 6.24
N ASP A 216 -6.24 -11.31 6.72
CA ASP A 216 -5.75 -12.47 6.00
C ASP A 216 -6.87 -13.50 5.75
N LEU A 217 -7.75 -13.72 6.73
CA LEU A 217 -8.94 -14.55 6.55
C LEU A 217 -9.86 -13.97 5.48
N ALA A 218 -10.12 -12.65 5.50
CA ALA A 218 -10.95 -11.99 4.49
C ALA A 218 -10.35 -12.10 3.08
N LYS A 219 -9.02 -12.01 2.94
CA LYS A 219 -8.31 -12.25 1.67
C LYS A 219 -8.47 -13.69 1.18
N ARG A 220 -8.25 -14.67 2.07
CA ARG A 220 -8.45 -16.11 1.76
C ARG A 220 -9.87 -16.41 1.30
N LEU A 221 -10.88 -15.84 1.96
CA LEU A 221 -12.29 -15.99 1.57
C LEU A 221 -12.61 -15.40 0.19
N ARG A 222 -11.79 -14.46 -0.29
CA ARG A 222 -11.89 -13.88 -1.65
C ARG A 222 -10.97 -14.58 -2.66
N GLY A 223 -10.34 -15.70 -2.29
CA GLY A 223 -9.40 -16.42 -3.14
C GLY A 223 -8.07 -15.70 -3.37
N GLN A 224 -7.74 -14.69 -2.55
CA GLN A 224 -6.48 -13.97 -2.66
C GLN A 224 -5.39 -14.66 -1.81
N PRO A 225 -4.17 -14.84 -2.35
CA PRO A 225 -3.05 -15.44 -1.61
C PRO A 225 -2.56 -14.54 -0.49
N VAL A 226 -2.00 -15.15 0.57
CA VAL A 226 -1.57 -14.48 1.80
C VAL A 226 -0.15 -14.93 2.17
N GLY A 227 0.75 -13.96 2.40
CA GLY A 227 2.13 -14.24 2.82
C GLY A 227 2.88 -15.14 1.82
N ASP A 228 3.67 -16.08 2.34
CA ASP A 228 4.52 -17.01 1.57
C ASP A 228 3.76 -17.88 0.54
N GLU A 229 2.44 -18.02 0.67
CA GLU A 229 1.60 -18.72 -0.32
C GLU A 229 1.60 -17.98 -1.67
N ALA A 230 1.81 -16.67 -1.69
CA ALA A 230 1.93 -15.89 -2.91
C ALA A 230 3.20 -16.23 -3.71
N GLY A 231 4.33 -16.42 -3.03
CA GLY A 231 5.60 -16.84 -3.65
C GLY A 231 5.53 -18.27 -4.20
N ALA A 232 4.81 -19.16 -3.52
CA ALA A 232 4.64 -20.56 -3.97
C ALA A 232 3.81 -20.69 -5.26
N VAL A 233 2.77 -19.85 -5.45
CA VAL A 233 1.98 -19.82 -6.69
C VAL A 233 2.84 -19.44 -7.90
N VAL A 234 3.81 -18.53 -7.72
CA VAL A 234 4.73 -18.09 -8.79
C VAL A 234 5.78 -19.17 -9.14
N VAL A 235 6.27 -19.93 -8.15
CA VAL A 235 7.16 -21.09 -8.41
C VAL A 235 6.42 -22.18 -9.19
N GLY A 236 5.14 -22.39 -8.91
CA GLY A 236 4.28 -23.31 -9.68
C GLY A 236 4.08 -22.88 -11.14
N ALA A 237 3.85 -21.59 -11.38
CA ALA A 237 3.68 -21.04 -12.74
C ALA A 237 4.97 -21.08 -13.56
N ARG A 238 6.16 -20.84 -12.95
CA ARG A 238 7.45 -20.99 -13.65
C ARG A 238 7.75 -22.43 -14.08
N ARG A 239 7.17 -23.45 -13.44
CA ARG A 239 7.31 -24.86 -13.87
C ARG A 239 6.34 -25.26 -14.99
N ALA A 240 5.28 -24.48 -15.23
CA ALA A 240 4.29 -24.77 -16.26
C ALA A 240 4.62 -24.17 -17.64
N GLY A 241 5.64 -23.31 -17.74
CA GLY A 241 6.09 -22.67 -18.99
C GLY A 241 7.34 -23.29 -19.64
N ALA A 242 7.77 -24.46 -19.19
CA ALA A 242 8.88 -25.21 -19.80
C ALA A 242 8.40 -26.63 -20.17
N ALA A 243 7.59 -26.71 -21.22
CA ALA A 243 7.30 -27.92 -21.97
C ALA A 243 6.99 -27.55 -23.42
#